data_AF-A0A348FWW2-F1
#
_entry.id   AF-A0A348FWW2-F1
#
_cell.length_a   1.000
_cell.length_b   1.000
_cell.length_c   1.000
_cell.angle_alpha   90.00
_cell.angle_beta   90.00
_cell.angle_gamma   90.00
#
_symmetry.space_group_name_H-M   'P 1'
#
loop_
_entity.id
_entity.type
_entity.pdbx_description
1 polymer ?
#
loop_
_entity_poly.entity_id
_entity_poly.type
_entity_poly.pdbx_seq_one_letter_code
_entity_poly.pdbx_strand_id
1 'polypeptide(L)'
;MNDSHPQSAAARKANRHFRKEASEREGVAALAEYRADQTALLEKTARLRELRLARDAALPKPAPKAAPKAKRKTVCRALSSR
;
A
#
# COMPACT_ATOMS: atom_id res chain seq x y z
N MET A 1 -23.38 -29.95 -28.60
CA MET A 1 -23.31 -28.49 -28.79
C MET A 1 -21.96 -28.01 -28.31
N ASN A 2 -21.04 -27.76 -29.23
CA ASN A 2 -19.80 -27.00 -28.99
C ASN A 2 -19.38 -26.45 -30.36
N ASP A 3 -20.00 -25.33 -30.74
CA ASP A 3 -19.80 -24.67 -32.02
C ASP A 3 -18.50 -23.85 -31.98
N SER A 4 -17.37 -24.55 -31.88
CA SER A 4 -16.05 -23.94 -31.99
C SER A 4 -15.74 -23.67 -33.46
N HIS A 5 -16.40 -22.67 -34.05
CA HIS A 5 -16.00 -22.16 -35.35
C HIS A 5 -14.60 -21.55 -35.24
N PRO A 6 -13.63 -21.94 -36.07
CA PRO A 6 -12.30 -21.34 -36.05
C PRO A 6 -12.44 -19.85 -36.39
N GLN A 7 -12.35 -18.99 -35.36
CA GLN A 7 -12.35 -17.55 -35.57
C GLN A 7 -11.19 -17.15 -36.49
N SER A 8 -11.49 -16.34 -37.49
CA SER A 8 -10.47 -15.79 -38.39
C SER A 8 -9.40 -15.04 -37.58
N ALA A 9 -8.18 -14.94 -38.12
CA ALA A 9 -7.09 -14.23 -37.45
C ALA A 9 -7.47 -12.75 -37.14
N ALA A 10 -8.29 -12.14 -37.99
CA ALA A 10 -8.84 -10.79 -37.78
C ALA A 10 -9.79 -10.74 -36.58
N ALA A 11 -10.72 -11.70 -36.46
CA ALA A 11 -11.67 -11.78 -35.33
C ALA A 11 -10.94 -11.96 -33.99
N ARG A 12 -9.86 -12.76 -33.95
CA ARG A 12 -9.04 -12.93 -32.74
C ARG A 12 -8.30 -11.66 -32.34
N LYS A 13 -7.81 -10.88 -33.32
CA LYS A 13 -7.15 -9.59 -33.06
C LYS A 13 -8.17 -8.57 -32.52
N ALA A 14 -9.34 -8.46 -33.14
CA ALA A 14 -10.40 -7.56 -32.68
C ALA A 14 -10.83 -7.88 -31.24
N ASN A 15 -11.09 -9.16 -30.92
CA ASN A 15 -11.44 -9.58 -29.57
C ASN A 15 -10.36 -9.25 -28.54
N ARG A 16 -9.07 -9.35 -28.89
CA ARG A 16 -7.97 -8.93 -28.00
C ARG A 16 -7.99 -7.42 -27.73
N HIS A 17 -8.26 -6.61 -28.75
CA HIS A 17 -8.39 -5.16 -28.58
C HIS A 17 -9.55 -4.81 -27.66
N PHE A 18 -10.74 -5.38 -27.88
CA PHE A 18 -11.91 -5.11 -27.03
C PHE A 18 -11.70 -5.53 -25.58
N ARG A 19 -11.08 -6.71 -25.36
CA ARG A 19 -10.76 -7.16 -23.99
C ARG A 19 -9.77 -6.24 -23.31
N LYS A 20 -8.77 -5.73 -24.05
CA LYS A 20 -7.81 -4.78 -23.52
C LYS A 20 -8.49 -3.46 -23.12
N GLU A 21 -9.33 -2.91 -23.99
CA GLU A 21 -10.09 -1.68 -23.69
C GLU A 21 -11.03 -1.87 -22.49
N ALA A 22 -11.68 -3.02 -22.38
CA ALA A 22 -12.53 -3.34 -21.23
C ALA A 22 -11.72 -3.37 -19.92
N SER A 23 -10.58 -4.06 -19.91
CA SER A 23 -9.70 -4.11 -18.74
C SER A 23 -9.11 -2.74 -18.38
N GLU A 24 -8.81 -1.89 -19.36
CA GLU A 24 -8.36 -0.51 -19.10
C GLU A 24 -9.46 0.32 -18.43
N ARG A 25 -10.71 0.22 -18.90
CA ARG A 25 -11.85 0.92 -18.29
C ARG A 25 -12.11 0.45 -16.86
N GLU A 26 -12.09 -0.87 -16.63
CA GLU A 26 -12.21 -1.45 -15.29
C GLU A 26 -11.07 -0.99 -14.37
N GLY A 27 -9.84 -0.93 -14.87
CA GLY A 27 -8.69 -0.43 -14.13
C GLY A 27 -8.81 1.05 -13.74
N VAL A 28 -9.36 1.89 -14.62
CA VAL A 28 -9.64 3.31 -14.32
C VAL A 28 -10.68 3.45 -13.22
N ALA A 29 -11.76 2.66 -13.27
CA ALA A 29 -12.80 2.67 -12.23
C ALA A 29 -12.24 2.24 -10.87
N ALA A 30 -11.48 1.15 -10.83
CA ALA A 30 -10.85 0.67 -9.59
C ALA A 30 -9.88 1.69 -8.98
N LEU A 31 -9.13 2.41 -9.82
CA LEU A 31 -8.25 3.48 -9.35
C LEU A 31 -9.02 4.69 -8.80
N ALA A 32 -10.19 5.01 -9.36
CA ALA A 32 -11.03 6.09 -8.87
C ALA A 32 -11.59 5.78 -7.47
N GLU A 33 -12.10 4.56 -7.26
CA GLU A 33 -12.58 4.09 -5.96
C GLU A 33 -11.46 4.09 -4.91
N TYR A 34 -10.29 3.53 -5.25
CA TYR A 34 -9.13 3.54 -4.36
C TYR A 34 -8.73 4.97 -3.94
N ARG A 35 -8.72 5.91 -4.89
CA ARG A 35 -8.40 7.32 -4.59
C ARG A 35 -9.45 7.95 -3.68
N ALA A 36 -10.73 7.68 -3.89
CA ALA A 36 -11.80 8.20 -3.03
C ALA A 36 -11.59 7.71 -1.57
N ASP A 37 -11.32 6.43 -1.37
CA ASP A 37 -11.06 5.88 -0.04
C ASP A 37 -9.81 6.49 0.63
N GLN A 38 -8.77 6.76 -0.15
CA GLN A 38 -7.57 7.43 0.37
C GLN A 38 -7.86 8.84 0.88
N THR A 39 -8.71 9.61 0.20
CA THR A 39 -9.06 10.97 0.66
C THR A 39 -9.73 10.94 2.04
N ALA A 40 -10.71 10.06 2.24
CA ALA A 40 -11.41 9.92 3.52
C ALA A 40 -10.47 9.46 4.66
N LEU A 41 -9.49 8.60 4.36
CA LEU A 41 -8.46 8.21 5.32
C LEU A 41 -7.54 9.37 5.69
N LEU A 42 -7.09 10.14 4.69
CA LEU A 42 -6.23 11.30 4.94
C LEU A 42 -6.92 12.35 5.81
N GLU A 43 -8.19 12.67 5.56
CA GLU A 43 -8.98 13.59 6.39
C GLU A 43 -9.11 13.11 7.84
N LYS A 44 -9.45 11.83 8.05
CA LYS A 44 -9.54 11.24 9.40
C LYS A 44 -8.19 11.31 10.12
N THR A 45 -7.09 11.03 9.42
CA THR A 45 -5.76 11.08 10.01
C THR A 45 -5.28 12.50 10.29
N ALA A 46 -5.63 13.48 9.45
CA ALA A 46 -5.36 14.89 9.67
C ALA A 46 -6.04 15.37 10.96
N ARG A 47 -7.34 15.09 11.11
CA ARG A 47 -8.08 15.41 12.34
C ARG A 47 -7.47 14.79 13.59
N LEU A 48 -7.07 13.52 13.52
CA LEU A 48 -6.40 12.86 14.65
C LEU A 48 -5.03 13.45 14.96
N ARG A 49 -4.28 13.89 13.94
CA ARG A 49 -3.00 14.58 14.13
C ARG A 49 -3.19 15.92 14.80
N GLU A 50 -4.18 16.71 14.39
CA GLU A 50 -4.52 17.99 15.03
C GLU A 50 -4.87 17.80 16.51
N LEU A 51 -5.71 16.82 16.83
CA LEU A 51 -6.06 16.50 18.22
C LEU A 51 -4.84 16.08 19.04
N ARG A 52 -3.93 15.28 18.46
CA ARG A 52 -2.68 14.88 19.12
C ARG A 52 -1.76 16.08 19.34
N LEU A 53 -1.62 16.96 18.35
CA LEU A 53 -0.81 18.17 18.47
C LEU A 53 -1.37 19.11 19.52
N ALA A 54 -2.69 19.33 19.57
CA ALA A 54 -3.35 20.13 20.59
C ALA A 54 -3.14 19.53 21.99
N ARG A 55 -3.27 18.21 22.12
CA ARG A 55 -2.99 17.48 23.36
C ARG A 55 -1.53 17.64 23.77
N ASP A 56 -0.60 17.43 22.86
CA ASP A 56 0.84 17.49 23.14
C ASP A 56 1.31 18.93 23.44
N ALA A 57 0.63 19.95 22.90
CA ALA A 57 0.83 21.34 23.29
C ALA A 57 0.27 21.65 24.70
N ALA A 58 -0.83 21.00 25.10
CA ALA A 58 -1.42 21.16 26.43
C ALA A 58 -0.70 20.36 27.52
N LEU A 59 -0.03 19.25 27.18
CA LEU A 59 0.75 18.48 28.14
C LEU A 59 2.18 19.05 28.27
N PRO A 60 2.72 19.17 29.50
CA PRO A 60 4.14 19.46 29.68
C PRO A 60 4.96 18.32 29.04
N LYS A 61 5.96 18.68 28.24
CA LYS A 61 6.83 17.71 27.56
C LYS A 61 7.34 16.70 28.59
N PRO A 62 7.11 15.38 28.38
CA PRO A 62 7.66 14.39 29.28
C PRO A 62 9.19 14.54 29.24
N ALA A 63 9.80 14.72 30.41
CA ALA A 63 11.25 14.74 30.54
C ALA A 63 11.83 13.52 29.80
N PRO A 64 12.93 13.68 29.03
CA PRO A 64 13.51 12.59 28.27
C PRO A 64 13.81 11.45 29.24
N LYS A 65 13.05 10.34 29.13
CA LYS A 65 13.33 9.13 29.89
C LYS A 65 14.73 8.68 29.47
N ALA A 66 15.68 8.76 30.39
CA ALA A 66 17.06 8.38 30.16
C ALA A 66 17.10 7.00 29.50
N ALA A 67 17.75 6.92 28.33
CA ALA A 67 17.85 5.68 27.58
C ALA A 67 18.44 4.57 28.49
N PRO A 68 17.81 3.39 28.58
CA PRO A 68 18.39 2.28 29.31
C PRO A 68 19.73 1.95 28.67
N LYS A 69 20.82 1.99 29.45
CA LYS A 69 22.17 1.71 28.96
C LYS A 69 22.17 0.36 28.25
N ALA A 70 22.45 0.36 26.96
CA ALA A 70 22.55 -0.84 26.16
C ALA A 70 23.65 -1.75 26.74
N LYS A 71 23.26 -2.85 27.39
CA LYS A 71 24.20 -3.93 27.70
C LYS A 71 24.59 -4.57 26.37
N ARG A 72 25.81 -4.28 25.91
CA ARG A 72 26.42 -4.90 24.74
C ARG A 72 26.49 -6.41 25.00
N LYS A 73 25.66 -7.20 24.31
CA LYS A 73 25.85 -8.64 24.23
C LYS A 73 27.02 -8.88 23.28
N THR A 74 28.16 -9.28 23.83
CA THR A 74 29.29 -9.80 23.06
C THR A 74 28.84 -11.13 22.44
N VAL A 75 28.54 -11.13 21.16
CA VAL A 75 28.43 -12.37 20.38
C VAL A 75 29.86 -12.76 19.99
N CYS A 76 30.43 -13.76 20.66
CA CYS A 76 31.62 -14.44 20.15
C CYS A 76 31.22 -15.13 18.84
N ARG A 77 31.65 -14.57 17.71
CA ARG A 77 31.58 -15.23 16.41
C ARG A 77 32.71 -16.26 16.37
N ALA A 78 32.40 -17.51 16.71
CA ALA A 78 33.31 -18.62 16.48
C ALA A 78 33.56 -18.73 14.98
N LEU A 79 34.80 -18.44 14.56
CA LEU A 79 35.29 -18.74 13.22
C LEU A 79 35.40 -20.26 13.10
N SER A 80 34.40 -20.89 12.50
CA SER A 80 34.52 -22.27 12.03
C SER A 80 35.50 -22.27 10.85
N SER A 81 36.67 -22.84 11.10
CA SER A 81 37.74 -23.15 10.15
C SER A 81 37.23 -23.91 8.92
N ARG A 82 37.69 -23.49 7.74
CA ARG A 82 37.76 -24.32 6.54
C ARG A 82 39.12 -25.00 6.47
#